data_AF-A0AAN8G5B5-F1
#
_entry.id   AF-A0AAN8G5B5-F1
#
_cell.length_a   1.000
_cell.length_b   1.000
_cell.length_c   1.000
_cell.angle_alpha   90.00
_cell.angle_beta   90.00
_cell.angle_gamma   90.00
#
_symmetry.space_group_name_H-M   'P 1'
#
loop_
_entity.id
_entity.type
_entity.pdbx_description
1 polymer ?
#
loop_
_entity_poly.entity_id
_entity_poly.type
_entity_poly.pdbx_seq_one_letter_code
_entity_poly.pdbx_strand_id
1 'polypeptide(L)'
;MVAKPYCTVLIVLCFVCHCTTDVAFDGFCSSPPHFGNGMREGSQCTVTYDFKSTAASEAVQLCARAAPYVIKKATFGERTTCIYENSNITCRTTETAIGNRCFVIEGYGDYSNFSMQCGWVFVQPHVIENEFEREWISGESQKQRAFVIKRKN
;
A
#
# COMPACT_ATOMS: atom_id res chain seq x y z
N MET A 1 27.95 44.85 -40.10
CA MET A 1 27.47 43.44 -40.08
C MET A 1 27.61 42.95 -38.65
N VAL A 2 26.50 42.82 -37.92
CA VAL A 2 26.50 42.50 -36.48
C VAL A 2 25.94 41.10 -36.32
N ALA A 3 26.79 40.16 -35.90
CA ALA A 3 26.41 38.78 -35.63
C ALA A 3 25.72 38.69 -34.26
N LYS A 4 24.53 38.07 -34.21
CA LYS A 4 23.78 37.79 -32.99
C LYS A 4 24.38 36.56 -32.28
N PRO A 5 24.47 36.53 -30.94
CA PRO A 5 24.82 35.32 -30.21
C PRO A 5 23.61 34.38 -30.13
N TYR A 6 23.79 33.13 -30.55
CA TYR A 6 22.85 32.04 -30.34
C TYR A 6 23.08 31.45 -28.95
N CYS A 7 22.04 31.53 -28.11
CA CYS A 7 22.00 30.89 -26.80
C CYS A 7 21.69 29.41 -27.00
N THR A 8 22.72 28.57 -27.09
CA THR A 8 22.56 27.11 -27.13
C THR A 8 22.18 26.62 -25.74
N VAL A 9 20.88 26.47 -25.49
CA VAL A 9 20.36 25.88 -24.25
C VAL A 9 20.68 24.39 -24.26
N LEU A 10 21.61 23.99 -23.41
CA LEU A 10 21.93 22.59 -23.12
C LEU A 10 20.71 21.98 -22.40
N ILE A 11 19.89 21.20 -23.11
CA ILE A 11 18.79 20.44 -22.51
C ILE A 11 19.42 19.29 -21.74
N VAL A 12 19.70 19.51 -20.46
CA VAL A 12 20.01 18.45 -19.51
C VAL A 12 18.70 17.72 -19.25
N LEU A 13 18.52 16.58 -19.92
CA LEU A 13 17.53 15.56 -19.59
C LEU A 13 17.82 15.06 -18.16
N CYS A 14 17.34 15.79 -17.18
CA CYS A 14 17.21 15.31 -15.81
C CYS A 14 16.13 14.23 -15.84
N PHE A 15 16.55 12.97 -16.01
CA PHE A 15 15.73 11.82 -15.63
C PHE A 15 15.47 11.98 -14.13
N VAL A 16 14.31 12.54 -13.80
CA VAL A 16 13.77 12.52 -12.45
C VAL A 16 13.55 11.05 -12.14
N CYS A 17 14.53 10.45 -11.45
CA CYS A 17 14.39 9.16 -10.81
C CYS A 17 13.29 9.36 -9.77
N HIS A 18 12.06 9.06 -10.16
CA HIS A 18 10.96 8.92 -9.22
C HIS A 18 11.35 7.72 -8.35
N CYS A 19 12.00 7.98 -7.22
CA CYS A 19 11.86 7.10 -6.08
C CYS A 19 10.36 7.14 -5.75
N THR A 20 9.61 6.23 -6.35
CA THR A 20 8.26 5.90 -5.92
C THR A 20 8.39 5.22 -4.56
N THR A 21 8.71 6.01 -3.53
CA THR A 21 8.48 5.60 -2.15
C THR A 21 6.99 5.41 -2.06
N ASP A 22 6.58 4.15 -1.93
CA ASP A 22 5.19 3.79 -1.72
C ASP A 22 4.75 4.41 -0.39
N VAL A 23 4.10 5.57 -0.48
CA VAL A 23 3.66 6.36 0.67
C VAL A 23 2.78 5.52 1.60
N ALA A 24 2.09 4.51 1.07
CA ALA A 24 1.31 3.57 1.87
C ALA A 24 2.21 2.63 2.68
N PHE A 25 3.28 2.07 2.07
CA PHE A 25 4.26 1.25 2.79
C PHE A 25 5.02 2.03 3.87
N ASP A 26 5.37 3.29 3.58
CA ASP A 26 5.97 4.21 4.55
C ASP A 26 5.02 4.51 5.71
N GLY A 27 3.74 4.74 5.40
CA GLY A 27 2.68 4.96 6.39
C GLY A 27 2.45 3.74 7.28
N PHE A 28 2.34 2.55 6.68
CA PHE A 28 2.25 1.29 7.41
C PHE A 28 3.42 1.10 8.36
N CYS A 29 4.65 1.36 7.91
CA CYS A 29 5.81 1.15 8.75
C CYS A 29 5.90 2.16 9.91
N SER A 30 5.37 3.37 9.72
CA SER A 30 5.36 4.40 10.75
C SER A 30 4.25 4.21 11.78
N SER A 31 3.13 3.61 11.37
CA SER A 31 1.98 3.36 12.24
C SER A 31 1.29 2.03 11.87
N PRO A 32 1.90 0.88 12.22
CA PRO A 32 1.29 -0.41 11.97
C PRO A 32 -0.03 -0.58 12.73
N PRO A 33 -0.98 -1.38 12.20
CA PRO A 33 -2.23 -1.66 12.89
C PRO A 33 -2.01 -2.44 14.19
N HIS A 34 -3.06 -2.54 15.01
CA HIS A 34 -3.07 -3.30 16.27
C HIS A 34 -1.92 -2.98 17.26
N PHE A 35 -1.55 -1.70 17.37
CA PHE A 35 -0.46 -1.24 18.25
C PHE A 35 0.90 -1.89 17.94
N GLY A 36 1.10 -2.36 16.71
CA GLY A 36 2.40 -2.84 16.26
C GLY A 36 3.42 -1.70 16.25
N ASN A 37 4.68 -2.02 16.59
CA ASN A 37 5.79 -1.09 16.51
C ASN A 37 6.59 -1.38 15.25
N GLY A 38 6.60 -0.43 14.31
CA GLY A 38 7.25 -0.57 13.01
C GLY A 38 8.60 0.14 12.97
N MET A 39 9.56 -0.47 12.27
CA MET A 39 10.89 0.07 12.03
C MET A 39 11.29 -0.21 10.59
N ARG A 40 11.62 0.86 9.85
CA ARG A 40 12.01 0.76 8.44
C ARG A 40 13.51 0.57 8.30
N GLU A 41 13.89 -0.39 7.46
CA GLU A 41 15.28 -0.68 7.08
C GLU A 41 15.36 -0.81 5.56
N GLY A 42 15.64 0.32 4.88
CA GLY A 42 15.68 0.37 3.42
C GLY A 42 14.32 0.08 2.77
N SER A 43 14.23 -1.04 2.03
CA SER A 43 13.00 -1.52 1.38
C SER A 43 12.15 -2.44 2.27
N GLN A 44 12.61 -2.72 3.48
CA GLN A 44 11.95 -3.61 4.42
C GLN A 44 11.36 -2.83 5.59
N CYS A 45 10.29 -3.38 6.16
CA CYS A 45 9.69 -2.91 7.38
C CYS A 45 9.59 -4.07 8.38
N THR A 46 10.24 -3.93 9.52
CA THR A 46 10.10 -4.85 10.64
C THR A 46 9.01 -4.33 11.56
N VAL A 47 7.97 -5.14 11.80
CA VAL A 47 6.89 -4.83 12.73
C VAL A 47 6.87 -5.85 13.84
N THR A 48 6.88 -5.37 15.08
CA THR A 48 6.71 -6.19 16.27
C THR A 48 5.30 -5.98 16.83
N TYR A 49 4.54 -7.06 16.91
CA TYR A 49 3.21 -7.07 17.51
C TYR A 49 3.26 -7.69 18.91
N ASP A 50 2.52 -7.12 19.86
CA ASP A 50 2.31 -7.63 21.22
C ASP A 50 1.33 -8.83 21.26
N PHE A 51 1.36 -9.68 20.24
CA PHE A 51 0.63 -10.94 20.20
C PHE A 51 1.60 -12.10 20.35
N LYS A 52 1.25 -13.02 21.27
CA LYS A 52 1.96 -14.28 21.43
C LYS A 52 1.60 -15.23 20.30
N SER A 53 2.61 -15.84 19.69
CA SER A 53 2.45 -16.96 18.78
C SER A 53 3.33 -18.12 19.24
N THR A 54 2.77 -19.32 19.24
CA THR A 54 3.37 -20.53 19.78
C THR A 54 4.07 -21.37 18.70
N ALA A 55 3.75 -21.12 17.43
CA ALA A 55 4.31 -21.83 16.30
C ALA A 55 4.63 -20.88 15.14
N ALA A 56 5.57 -21.29 14.28
CA ALA A 56 5.93 -20.53 13.09
C ALA A 56 4.74 -20.33 12.13
N SER A 57 3.87 -21.32 11.97
CA SER A 57 2.68 -21.23 11.14
C SER A 57 1.69 -20.18 11.67
N GLU A 58 1.55 -20.07 12.99
CA GLU A 58 0.70 -19.08 13.65
C GLU A 58 1.25 -17.67 13.45
N ALA A 59 2.56 -17.48 13.62
CA ALA A 59 3.22 -16.20 13.34
C ALA A 59 3.04 -15.77 11.87
N VAL A 60 3.21 -16.68 10.91
CA VAL A 60 2.99 -16.38 9.48
C VAL A 60 1.55 -15.97 9.23
N GLN A 61 0.58 -16.69 9.80
CA GLN A 61 -0.84 -16.34 9.65
C GLN A 61 -1.16 -14.98 10.27
N LEU A 62 -0.59 -14.66 11.43
CA LEU A 62 -0.75 -13.35 12.05
C LEU A 62 -0.17 -12.26 11.14
N CYS A 63 1.07 -12.43 10.68
CA CYS A 63 1.70 -11.46 9.79
C CYS A 63 0.90 -11.25 8.49
N ALA A 64 0.34 -12.32 7.92
CA ALA A 64 -0.47 -12.27 6.69
C ALA A 64 -1.81 -11.59 6.86
N ARG A 65 -2.41 -11.69 8.05
CA ARG A 65 -3.63 -10.96 8.37
C ARG A 65 -3.31 -9.49 8.65
N ALA A 66 -2.26 -9.23 9.42
CA ALA A 66 -1.94 -7.89 9.91
C ALA A 66 -1.48 -6.90 8.84
N ALA A 67 -0.93 -7.37 7.72
CA ALA A 67 -0.57 -6.48 6.64
C ALA A 67 -0.70 -7.15 5.28
N PRO A 68 -1.08 -6.40 4.23
CA PRO A 68 -1.23 -6.95 2.89
C PRO A 68 0.11 -7.01 2.10
N TYR A 69 1.26 -6.84 2.77
CA TYR A 69 2.60 -6.83 2.16
C TYR A 69 3.26 -8.21 2.11
N VAL A 70 4.34 -8.33 1.35
CA VAL A 70 5.09 -9.58 1.23
C VAL A 70 5.82 -9.89 2.54
N ILE A 71 5.50 -11.00 3.17
CA ILE A 71 6.18 -11.46 4.39
C ILE A 71 7.51 -12.11 4.00
N LYS A 72 8.62 -11.50 4.39
CA LYS A 72 9.96 -12.08 4.27
C LYS A 72 10.28 -13.02 5.41
N LYS A 73 9.84 -12.67 6.62
CA LYS A 73 10.08 -13.47 7.81
C LYS A 73 8.97 -13.25 8.82
N ALA A 74 8.56 -14.32 9.48
CA ALA A 74 7.72 -14.28 10.66
C ALA A 74 8.45 -15.02 11.78
N THR A 75 8.58 -14.38 12.93
CA THR A 75 9.24 -14.96 14.11
C THR A 75 8.19 -15.07 15.22
N PHE A 76 8.01 -16.28 15.72
CA PHE A 76 7.07 -16.58 16.81
C PHE A 76 7.73 -16.39 18.18
N GLY A 77 6.91 -16.25 19.22
CA GLY A 77 7.36 -16.03 20.60
C GLY A 77 6.34 -15.25 21.43
N GLU A 78 6.77 -14.70 22.56
CA GLU A 78 5.94 -13.81 23.40
C GLU A 78 5.47 -12.55 22.64
N ARG A 79 6.27 -12.12 21.67
CA ARG A 79 5.92 -11.10 20.69
C ARG A 79 6.16 -11.63 19.29
N THR A 80 5.18 -11.45 18.42
CA THR A 80 5.29 -11.87 17.03
C THR A 80 5.98 -10.77 16.22
N THR A 81 7.08 -11.11 15.56
CA THR A 81 7.82 -10.16 14.71
C THR A 81 7.68 -10.53 13.24
N CYS A 82 7.26 -9.56 12.43
CA CYS A 82 7.02 -9.71 11.01
C CYS A 82 7.96 -8.78 10.23
N ILE A 83 8.71 -9.33 9.28
CA ILE A 83 9.48 -8.53 8.33
C ILE A 83 8.71 -8.52 7.02
N TYR A 84 8.27 -7.34 6.62
CA TYR A 84 7.57 -7.09 5.37
C TYR A 84 8.52 -6.45 4.36
N GLU A 85 8.34 -6.79 3.09
CA GLU A 85 8.92 -6.06 1.97
C GLU A 85 7.79 -5.42 1.17
N ASN A 86 8.04 -4.23 0.65
CA ASN A 86 7.09 -3.62 -0.26
C ASN A 86 6.84 -4.58 -1.44
N SER A 87 5.58 -4.89 -1.70
CA SER A 87 5.20 -5.60 -2.91
C SER A 87 5.63 -4.73 -4.10
N ASN A 88 6.44 -5.28 -5.02
CA ASN A 88 6.78 -4.64 -6.30
C ASN A 88 5.55 -4.46 -7.23
N ILE A 89 4.36 -4.31 -6.66
CA ILE A 89 3.14 -4.17 -7.42
C ILE A 89 3.14 -2.78 -8.04
N THR A 90 3.04 -2.76 -9.35
CA THR A 90 2.90 -1.51 -10.10
C THR A 90 1.41 -1.28 -10.30
N CYS A 91 0.83 -0.39 -9.50
CA CYS A 91 -0.54 0.07 -9.71
C CYS A 91 -0.57 1.17 -10.78
N ARG A 92 -1.74 1.36 -11.40
CA ARG A 92 -1.96 2.50 -12.30
C ARG A 92 -1.91 3.80 -11.52
N THR A 93 -1.71 4.92 -12.21
CA THR A 93 -1.67 6.26 -11.60
C THR A 93 -2.97 6.66 -10.88
N THR A 94 -4.09 6.03 -11.22
CA THR A 94 -5.40 6.22 -10.57
C THR A 94 -5.69 5.19 -9.49
N GLU A 95 -4.74 4.30 -9.21
CA GLU A 95 -4.88 3.21 -8.25
C GLU A 95 -3.91 3.43 -7.08
N THR A 96 -4.34 3.04 -5.89
CA THR A 96 -3.51 3.00 -4.70
C THR A 96 -3.11 1.55 -4.44
N ALA A 97 -1.80 1.32 -4.30
CA ALA A 97 -1.30 0.04 -3.84
C ALA A 97 -1.67 -0.13 -2.37
N ILE A 98 -2.44 -1.17 -2.06
CA ILE A 98 -2.63 -1.55 -0.67
C ILE A 98 -2.25 -3.02 -0.55
N GLY A 99 -1.00 -3.22 -0.13
CA GLY A 99 -0.32 -4.49 -0.16
C GLY A 99 -0.12 -5.05 -1.56
N ASN A 100 -0.48 -6.32 -1.76
CA ASN A 100 -0.37 -7.01 -3.05
C ASN A 100 -1.59 -6.85 -3.95
N ARG A 101 -2.41 -5.81 -3.74
CA ARG A 101 -3.58 -5.50 -4.55
C ARG A 101 -3.57 -4.01 -4.90
N CYS A 102 -4.08 -3.69 -6.09
CA CYS A 102 -4.33 -2.32 -6.52
C CYS A 102 -5.80 -2.00 -6.33
N PHE A 103 -6.06 -0.89 -5.63
CA PHE A 103 -7.40 -0.43 -5.34
C PHE A 103 -7.65 0.92 -6.00
N VAL A 104 -8.85 1.10 -6.53
CA VAL A 104 -9.34 2.43 -6.89
C VAL A 104 -10.07 2.99 -5.68
N ILE A 105 -9.69 4.19 -5.29
CA ILE A 105 -10.24 4.91 -4.14
C ILE A 105 -11.07 6.07 -4.73
N GLU A 106 -12.38 5.93 -4.74
CA GLU A 106 -13.28 6.95 -5.31
C GLU A 106 -13.97 7.78 -4.23
N GLY A 107 -14.13 9.07 -4.54
CA GLY A 107 -14.83 10.02 -3.66
C GLY A 107 -16.31 9.70 -3.46
N TYR A 108 -16.92 10.38 -2.48
CA TYR A 108 -18.32 10.19 -2.10
C TYR A 108 -19.29 10.12 -3.30
N GLY A 109 -20.05 9.03 -3.35
CA GLY A 109 -21.15 8.83 -4.29
C GLY A 109 -22.18 7.87 -3.71
N ASP A 110 -23.41 7.94 -4.21
CA ASP A 110 -24.48 7.02 -3.83
C ASP A 110 -24.13 5.61 -4.32
N TYR A 111 -24.11 4.62 -3.42
CA TYR A 111 -23.67 3.24 -3.70
C TYR A 111 -24.43 2.63 -4.89
N SER A 112 -25.69 3.03 -5.06
CA SER A 112 -26.57 2.63 -6.18
C SER A 112 -26.03 3.11 -7.54
N ASN A 113 -25.65 4.38 -7.67
CA ASN A 113 -25.00 4.94 -8.86
C ASN A 113 -23.60 4.36 -9.08
N PHE A 114 -22.93 4.00 -8.00
CA PHE A 114 -21.55 3.54 -7.98
C PHE A 114 -21.40 2.08 -8.47
N SER A 115 -22.30 1.19 -8.07
CA SER A 115 -22.36 -0.19 -8.58
C SER A 115 -22.59 -0.23 -10.10
N MET A 116 -23.34 0.75 -10.61
CA MET A 116 -23.62 0.91 -12.03
C MET A 116 -22.38 1.39 -12.80
N GLN A 117 -21.55 2.25 -12.21
CA GLN A 117 -20.28 2.70 -12.83
C GLN A 117 -19.18 1.63 -12.78
N CYS A 118 -19.08 0.86 -11.69
CA CYS A 118 -18.13 -0.26 -11.59
C CYS A 118 -18.42 -1.37 -12.62
N GLY A 119 -19.68 -1.56 -13.00
CA GLY A 119 -20.09 -2.54 -14.02
C GLY A 119 -19.52 -2.29 -15.42
N TRP A 120 -19.03 -1.08 -15.72
CA TRP A 120 -18.60 -0.68 -17.06
C TRP A 120 -17.08 -0.68 -17.26
N VAL A 121 -16.28 -0.76 -16.19
CA VAL A 121 -14.83 -0.46 -16.28
C VAL A 121 -14.01 -1.32 -15.32
N PHE A 122 -13.67 -2.57 -15.67
CA PHE A 122 -12.58 -3.41 -15.09
C PHE A 122 -12.44 -3.52 -13.55
N VAL A 123 -13.38 -3.00 -12.77
CA VAL A 123 -13.32 -2.87 -11.31
C VAL A 123 -14.60 -3.42 -10.69
N GLN A 124 -14.51 -3.91 -9.46
CA GLN A 124 -15.64 -4.48 -8.73
C GLN A 124 -15.62 -4.04 -7.27
N PRO A 125 -16.79 -3.79 -6.65
CA PRO A 125 -16.87 -3.47 -5.23
C PRO A 125 -16.04 -4.47 -4.42
N HIS A 126 -15.14 -3.95 -3.59
CA HIS A 126 -14.33 -4.81 -2.75
C HIS A 126 -15.13 -5.23 -1.52
N VAL A 127 -15.14 -6.53 -1.23
CA VAL A 127 -15.72 -7.06 0.00
C VAL A 127 -14.60 -7.25 0.99
N ILE A 128 -14.72 -6.60 2.14
CA ILE A 128 -13.78 -6.74 3.25
C ILE A 128 -13.91 -8.16 3.81
N GLU A 129 -12.84 -8.94 3.71
CA GLU A 129 -12.78 -10.36 4.05
C GLU A 129 -12.53 -10.59 5.55
N ASN A 130 -11.88 -9.64 6.24
CA ASN A 130 -11.58 -9.77 7.67
C ASN A 130 -11.35 -8.42 8.39
N GLU A 131 -11.29 -8.45 9.73
CA GLU A 131 -11.10 -7.26 10.57
C GLU A 131 -9.76 -6.55 10.32
N PHE A 132 -8.69 -7.30 10.14
CA PHE A 132 -7.39 -6.71 9.79
C PHE A 132 -7.48 -5.98 8.44
N GLU A 133 -8.23 -6.55 7.50
CA GLU A 133 -8.51 -5.93 6.21
C GLU A 133 -9.22 -4.60 6.33
N ARG A 134 -10.23 -4.57 7.18
CA ARG A 134 -10.97 -3.36 7.50
C ARG A 134 -10.07 -2.29 8.09
N GLU A 135 -9.17 -2.65 9.01
CA GLU A 135 -8.31 -1.67 9.68
C GLU A 135 -7.32 -1.02 8.74
N TRP A 136 -6.64 -1.80 7.88
CA TRP A 136 -5.72 -1.20 6.91
C TRP A 136 -6.47 -0.39 5.85
N ILE A 137 -7.63 -0.85 5.37
CA ILE A 137 -8.47 -0.06 4.45
C ILE A 137 -8.89 1.25 5.11
N SER A 138 -9.30 1.19 6.38
CA SER A 138 -9.75 2.35 7.14
C SER A 138 -8.62 3.35 7.39
N GLY A 139 -7.41 2.89 7.70
CA GLY A 139 -6.25 3.76 7.87
C GLY A 139 -5.90 4.55 6.60
N GLU A 140 -5.97 3.92 5.44
CA GLU A 140 -5.69 4.57 4.16
C GLU A 140 -6.88 5.43 3.65
N SER A 141 -8.13 4.98 3.84
CA SER A 141 -9.34 5.73 3.46
C SER A 141 -9.69 6.88 4.43
N GLN A 142 -9.15 6.92 5.65
CA GLN A 142 -9.29 8.11 6.49
C GLN A 142 -8.44 9.29 5.98
N LYS A 143 -7.30 9.00 5.35
CA LYS A 143 -6.49 10.02 4.64
C LYS A 143 -7.18 10.47 3.35
N GLN A 144 -7.98 9.59 2.75
CA GLN A 144 -8.67 9.81 1.47
C GLN A 144 -10.15 9.41 1.61
N ARG A 145 -11.04 10.37 1.90
CA ARG A 145 -12.48 10.15 2.14
C ARG A 145 -13.17 9.40 0.98
N ALA A 146 -13.20 8.07 1.02
CA ALA A 146 -13.52 7.28 -0.17
C ALA A 146 -13.89 5.82 0.07
N PHE A 147 -14.48 5.21 -0.96
CA PHE A 147 -14.80 3.77 -1.03
C PHE A 147 -13.67 3.01 -1.75
N VAL A 148 -13.37 1.79 -1.28
CA VAL A 148 -12.32 0.94 -1.82
C VAL A 148 -12.88 -0.07 -2.83
N ILE A 149 -12.37 -0.05 -4.06
CA ILE A 149 -12.78 -0.93 -5.16
C ILE A 149 -11.58 -1.76 -5.62
N LYS A 150 -11.79 -3.04 -5.88
CA LYS A 150 -10.73 -3.94 -6.35
C LYS A 150 -10.81 -4.11 -7.87
N ARG A 151 -9.66 -4.18 -8.53
CA ARG A 151 -9.58 -4.52 -9.97
C ARG A 151 -9.91 -6.00 -10.22
N LYS A 152 -10.65 -6.30 -11.30
CA LYS A 152 -10.83 -7.67 -11.80
C LYS A 152 -9.55 -8.12 -12.52
N ASN A 153 -9.02 -9.28 -12.12
CA ASN A 153 -7.93 -9.97 -12.83
C ASN A 153 -8.43 -10.57 -14.13
#